data_AF-A0A951HZA5-F1
#
_entry.id   AF-A0A951HZA5-F1
#
_cell.length_a   1.000
_cell.length_b   1.000
_cell.length_c   1.000
_cell.angle_alpha   90.00
_cell.angle_beta   90.00
_cell.angle_gamma   90.00
#
_symmetry.space_group_name_H-M   'P 1'
#
loop_
_entity.id
_entity.type
_entity.pdbx_description
1 polymer ?
#
loop_
_entity_poly.entity_id
_entity_poly.type
_entity_poly.pdbx_seq_one_letter_code
_entity_poly.pdbx_strand_id
1 'polypeptide(L)'
;MPATKHTRAYGANMSSLNGLEQTCEADEANLPAQLVSLELAKFEDGTKVTKAIYEDSGEPLLGELIFEVFKDDVDAGSRTAIHKAHQPTQPLVCKGQAFINNKATNVIVFRG
;
A
#
# COMPACT_ATOMS: atom_id res chain seq x y z
N MET A 1 17.51 -17.41 -0.04
CA MET A 1 17.87 -16.30 0.87
C MET A 1 16.56 -15.66 1.32
N PRO A 2 16.36 -15.31 2.60
CA PRO A 2 15.14 -14.61 3.00
C PRO A 2 15.08 -13.28 2.23
N ALA A 3 13.94 -12.94 1.65
CA ALA A 3 13.77 -11.68 0.95
C ALA A 3 13.98 -10.52 1.94
N THR A 4 14.80 -9.53 1.57
CA THR A 4 15.03 -8.35 2.41
C THR A 4 13.73 -7.58 2.50
N LYS A 5 13.36 -7.19 3.73
CA LYS A 5 12.16 -6.39 3.97
C LYS A 5 12.53 -5.01 4.44
N HIS A 6 12.05 -4.00 3.74
CA HIS A 6 12.20 -2.60 4.11
C HIS A 6 10.90 -2.11 4.73
N THR A 7 10.97 -1.48 5.90
CA THR A 7 9.79 -0.90 6.57
C THR A 7 9.90 0.62 6.53
N ARG A 8 8.82 1.28 6.08
CA ARG A 8 8.66 2.74 6.10
C ARG A 8 7.42 3.08 6.91
N ALA A 9 7.41 4.27 7.50
CA ALA A 9 6.29 4.74 8.29
C ALA A 9 5.92 6.18 7.88
N TYR A 10 4.65 6.39 7.56
CA TYR A 10 4.11 7.64 7.04
C TYR A 10 3.15 8.28 8.05
N GLY A 11 3.34 9.57 8.33
CA GLY A 11 2.50 10.33 9.25
C GLY A 11 1.03 10.38 8.83
N ALA A 12 0.10 10.19 9.77
CA ALA A 12 -1.35 10.23 9.50
C ALA A 12 -1.88 11.55 8.88
N ASN A 13 -1.11 12.64 9.02
CA ASN A 13 -1.42 13.95 8.47
C ASN A 13 -0.92 14.16 7.03
N MET A 14 -0.05 13.28 6.52
CA MET A 14 0.52 13.37 5.18
C MET A 14 -0.23 12.53 4.15
N SER A 15 -0.92 11.47 4.59
CA SER A 15 -1.52 10.50 3.69
C SER A 15 -2.91 10.97 3.23
N SER A 16 -2.93 11.85 2.23
CA SER A 16 -4.01 11.74 1.24
C SER A 16 -3.78 10.45 0.44
N LEU A 17 -4.82 9.89 -0.19
CA LEU A 17 -4.67 8.65 -0.94
C LEU A 17 -3.64 8.79 -2.08
N ASN A 18 -3.71 9.89 -2.84
CA ASN A 18 -2.73 10.23 -3.88
C ASN A 18 -1.33 10.51 -3.31
N GLY A 19 -1.23 11.17 -2.16
CA GLY A 19 0.07 11.40 -1.53
C GLY A 19 0.74 10.10 -1.05
N LEU A 20 -0.06 9.15 -0.54
CA LEU A 20 0.43 7.83 -0.15
C LEU A 20 0.90 7.03 -1.35
N GLU A 21 0.14 7.08 -2.45
CA GLU A 21 0.48 6.47 -3.75
C GLU A 21 1.85 6.95 -4.24
N GLN A 22 2.01 8.26 -4.44
CA GLN A 22 3.27 8.85 -4.91
C GLN A 22 4.45 8.56 -3.98
N THR A 23 4.22 8.51 -2.66
CA THR A 23 5.28 8.19 -1.69
C THR A 23 5.70 6.73 -1.81
N CYS A 24 4.75 5.81 -1.96
CA CYS A 24 5.06 4.39 -2.13
C CYS A 24 5.78 4.13 -3.44
N GLU A 25 5.34 4.74 -4.54
CA GLU A 25 6.03 4.65 -5.84
C GLU A 25 7.48 5.16 -5.77
N ALA A 26 7.69 6.30 -5.09
CA ALA A 26 9.02 6.83 -4.88
C ALA A 26 9.89 5.89 -4.03
N ASP A 27 9.34 5.27 -2.98
CA ASP A 27 10.06 4.28 -2.18
C ASP A 27 10.43 3.04 -3.00
N GLU A 28 9.51 2.52 -3.83
CA GLU A 28 9.78 1.36 -4.69
C GLU A 28 10.87 1.63 -5.74
N ALA A 29 10.87 2.84 -6.32
CA ALA A 29 11.90 3.27 -7.26
C ALA A 29 13.29 3.43 -6.62
N ASN A 30 13.34 3.80 -5.34
CA ASN A 30 14.60 4.01 -4.61
C ASN A 30 15.15 2.73 -3.93
N LEU A 31 14.29 1.76 -3.59
CA LEU A 31 14.64 0.56 -2.82
C LEU A 31 14.69 -0.74 -3.63
N PRO A 32 14.69 -0.66 -4.98
CA PRO A 32 14.27 -1.77 -5.88
C PRO A 32 13.41 -2.87 -5.23
N ALA A 33 12.32 -2.46 -4.56
CA ALA A 33 11.51 -3.32 -3.72
C ALA A 33 10.03 -3.04 -3.96
N GLN A 34 9.19 -4.06 -3.85
CA GLN A 34 7.74 -3.97 -4.04
C GLN A 34 7.02 -3.88 -2.70
N LEU A 35 5.98 -3.06 -2.64
CA LEU A 35 5.07 -2.99 -1.51
C LEU A 35 4.36 -4.33 -1.36
N VAL A 36 4.33 -4.85 -0.14
CA VAL A 36 3.66 -6.13 0.18
C VAL A 36 2.64 -6.00 1.31
N SER A 37 2.72 -4.95 2.12
CA SER A 37 1.77 -4.74 3.23
C SER A 37 1.66 -3.28 3.64
N LEU A 38 0.46 -2.91 4.09
CA LEU A 38 0.14 -1.63 4.73
C LEU A 38 -0.61 -1.88 6.03
N GLU A 39 -0.07 -1.38 7.14
CA GLU A 39 -0.59 -1.58 8.48
C GLU A 39 -0.71 -0.26 9.22
N LEU A 40 -1.70 -0.14 10.11
CA LEU A 40 -1.74 0.98 11.05
C LEU A 40 -0.75 0.72 12.18
N ALA A 41 0.09 1.70 12.48
CA ALA A 41 1.07 1.63 13.56
C ALA A 41 1.10 2.95 14.36
N LYS A 42 1.93 2.95 15.40
CA LYS A 42 2.25 4.14 16.20
C LYS A 42 3.76 4.24 16.31
N PHE A 43 4.29 5.45 16.20
CA PHE A 43 5.68 5.73 16.58
C PHE A 43 5.84 5.70 18.10
N GLU A 44 7.10 5.70 18.56
CA GLU A 44 7.48 5.68 19.98
C GLU A 44 6.92 6.89 20.76
N ASP A 45 6.70 8.01 20.09
CA ASP A 45 6.07 9.23 20.63
C ASP A 45 4.53 9.17 20.69
N GLY A 46 3.92 8.06 20.25
CA GLY A 46 2.47 7.86 20.17
C GLY A 46 1.83 8.41 18.90
N THR A 47 2.61 8.98 17.97
CA THR A 47 2.11 9.51 16.69
C THR A 47 1.54 8.38 15.83
N LYS A 48 0.31 8.55 15.34
CA LYS A 48 -0.36 7.61 14.43
C LYS A 48 0.34 7.61 13.07
N VAL A 49 0.71 6.44 12.59
CA VAL A 49 1.39 6.29 11.30
C VAL A 49 0.86 5.10 10.51
N THR A 50 1.01 5.18 9.19
CA THR A 50 0.82 4.06 8.27
C THR A 50 2.17 3.42 8.04
N LYS A 51 2.31 2.16 8.40
CA LYS A 51 3.52 1.36 8.19
C LYS A 51 3.39 0.63 6.85
N ALA A 52 4.31 0.91 5.94
CA ALA A 52 4.47 0.17 4.69
C ALA A 52 5.63 -0.81 4.80
N ILE A 53 5.42 -2.01 4.29
CA ILE A 53 6.44 -3.05 4.20
C ILE A 53 6.69 -3.32 2.72
N TYR A 54 7.96 -3.23 2.33
CA TYR A 54 8.45 -3.52 1.00
C TYR A 54 9.33 -4.77 1.05
N GLU A 55 9.34 -5.53 -0.03
CA GLU A 55 10.15 -6.73 -0.21
C GLU A 55 10.96 -6.59 -1.50
N ASP A 56 12.26 -6.88 -1.47
CA ASP A 56 13.11 -6.81 -2.66
C ASP A 56 12.49 -7.61 -3.81
N SER A 57 12.22 -6.94 -4.93
CA SER A 57 11.67 -7.60 -6.12
C SER A 57 12.78 -8.05 -7.08
N GLY A 58 13.95 -7.40 -7.00
CA GLY A 58 15.03 -7.59 -7.97
C GLY A 58 14.71 -7.04 -9.37
N GLU A 59 13.53 -6.43 -9.55
CA GLU A 59 13.10 -5.82 -10.80
C GLU A 59 13.33 -4.31 -10.77
N PRO A 60 14.00 -3.73 -11.78
CA PRO A 60 14.47 -2.35 -11.70
C PRO A 60 13.38 -1.28 -11.89
N LEU A 61 12.13 -1.63 -12.21
CA LEU A 61 11.03 -0.68 -12.39
C LEU A 61 9.71 -1.42 -12.15
N LEU A 62 9.14 -1.23 -10.97
CA LEU A 62 7.79 -1.67 -10.67
C LEU A 62 6.87 -0.53 -11.14
N GLY A 63 5.90 -0.83 -12.01
CA GLY A 63 5.01 0.17 -12.63
C GLY A 63 4.20 1.00 -11.63
N GLU A 64 3.23 1.79 -12.12
CA GLU A 64 2.44 2.68 -11.26
C GLU A 64 1.64 1.90 -10.20
N LEU A 65 1.46 2.49 -9.02
CA LEU A 65 0.61 1.94 -7.96
C LEU A 65 -0.76 2.62 -8.02
N ILE A 66 -1.81 1.85 -7.78
CA ILE A 66 -3.17 2.39 -7.73
C ILE A 66 -3.76 2.06 -6.37
N PHE A 67 -4.09 3.10 -5.61
CA PHE A 67 -4.71 2.96 -4.29
C PHE A 67 -6.22 3.15 -4.38
N GLU A 68 -6.98 2.27 -3.73
CA GLU A 68 -8.44 2.43 -3.61
C GLU A 68 -8.89 2.23 -2.17
N VAL A 69 -9.87 3.02 -1.72
CA VAL A 69 -10.56 2.83 -0.44
C VAL A 69 -11.69 1.84 -0.62
N PHE A 70 -11.75 0.81 0.24
CA PHE A 70 -12.89 -0.10 0.30
C PHE A 70 -13.60 -0.02 1.66
N LYS A 71 -14.93 -0.19 1.65
CA LYS A 71 -15.77 0.04 2.85
C LYS A 71 -16.33 -1.24 3.48
N ASP A 72 -16.42 -2.34 2.74
CA ASP A 72 -17.00 -3.60 3.19
C ASP A 72 -15.94 -4.70 3.27
N ASP A 73 -16.04 -5.56 4.30
CA ASP A 73 -15.15 -6.69 4.53
C ASP A 73 -15.14 -7.60 3.31
N VAL A 74 -13.99 -7.69 2.64
CA VAL A 74 -13.82 -8.42 1.40
C VAL A 74 -13.72 -9.90 1.76
N ASP A 75 -14.84 -10.61 1.72
CA ASP A 75 -14.88 -12.04 2.00
C ASP A 75 -13.90 -12.82 1.11
N ALA A 76 -13.49 -14.01 1.54
CA ALA A 76 -12.55 -14.84 0.78
C ALA A 76 -13.07 -15.21 -0.63
N GLY A 77 -14.38 -15.11 -0.88
CA GLY A 77 -15.04 -15.26 -2.18
C GLY A 77 -14.98 -14.03 -3.10
N SER A 78 -14.65 -12.84 -2.57
CA SER A 78 -14.56 -11.59 -3.32
C SER A 78 -13.27 -11.44 -4.14
N ARG A 79 -12.52 -12.54 -4.35
CA ARG A 79 -11.39 -12.60 -5.31
C ARG A 79 -11.79 -12.19 -6.74
N THR A 80 -13.08 -12.22 -7.05
CA THR A 80 -13.64 -11.89 -8.37
C THR A 80 -14.66 -10.74 -8.34
N ALA A 81 -14.83 -10.06 -7.20
CA ALA A 81 -15.65 -8.85 -7.08
C ALA A 81 -14.70 -7.65 -6.93
N ILE A 82 -14.03 -7.27 -8.01
CA ILE A 82 -14.39 -6.08 -8.80
C ILE A 82 -14.86 -4.93 -7.91
N HIS A 83 -13.95 -4.40 -7.09
CA HIS A 83 -13.66 -2.98 -7.33
C HIS A 83 -13.06 -2.92 -8.73
N LYS A 84 -13.68 -2.12 -9.60
CA LYS A 84 -13.20 -1.92 -10.96
C LYS A 84 -11.81 -1.29 -10.88
N ALA A 85 -10.77 -2.12 -10.79
CA ALA A 85 -9.54 -1.82 -11.50
C ALA A 85 -10.03 -1.39 -12.88
N HIS A 86 -9.78 -0.14 -13.25
CA HIS A 86 -10.29 0.43 -14.51
C HIS A 86 -9.86 -0.43 -15.72
N GLN A 87 -8.95 -1.39 -15.51
CA GLN A 87 -8.46 -2.36 -16.47
C GLN A 87 -8.32 -3.76 -15.83
N PRO A 88 -8.82 -4.83 -16.48
CA PRO A 88 -8.76 -6.22 -15.99
C PRO A 88 -7.33 -6.83 -15.93
N THR A 89 -6.30 -6.02 -16.20
CA THR A 89 -4.89 -6.42 -16.34
C THR A 89 -4.03 -6.08 -15.13
N GLN A 90 -4.56 -5.41 -14.11
CA GLN A 90 -3.77 -4.86 -12.99
C GLN A 90 -3.68 -5.87 -11.84
N PRO A 91 -2.50 -6.47 -11.55
CA PRO A 91 -2.38 -7.43 -10.47
C PRO A 91 -2.53 -6.76 -9.09
N LEU A 92 -3.25 -7.44 -8.20
CA LEU A 92 -3.38 -7.04 -6.81
C LEU A 92 -2.01 -7.13 -6.12
N VAL A 93 -1.55 -6.02 -5.56
CA VAL A 93 -0.28 -5.93 -4.80
C VAL A 93 -0.53 -6.33 -3.35
N CYS A 94 -1.38 -5.58 -2.63
CA CYS A 94 -1.71 -5.89 -1.24
C CYS A 94 -3.07 -5.33 -0.82
N LYS A 95 -3.59 -5.87 0.29
CA LYS A 95 -4.72 -5.31 1.05
C LYS A 95 -4.20 -4.89 2.42
N GLY A 96 -4.61 -3.73 2.91
CA GLY A 96 -4.12 -3.23 4.18
C GLY A 96 -4.96 -2.08 4.73
N GLN A 97 -4.39 -1.38 5.70
CA GLN A 97 -4.99 -0.21 6.33
C GLN A 97 -4.02 0.96 6.38
N ALA A 98 -4.51 2.15 6.06
CA ALA A 98 -3.76 3.38 6.10
C ALA A 98 -4.55 4.50 6.78
N PHE A 99 -3.85 5.42 7.43
CA PHE A 99 -4.47 6.65 7.91
C PHE A 99 -4.64 7.62 6.74
N ILE A 100 -5.85 7.73 6.19
CA ILE A 100 -6.18 8.69 5.14
C ILE A 100 -6.91 9.87 5.77
N ASN A 101 -6.37 11.09 5.62
CA ASN A 101 -6.90 12.29 6.29
C ASN A 101 -7.13 12.08 7.80
N ASN A 102 -6.13 11.49 8.49
CA ASN A 102 -6.18 11.13 9.91
C ASN A 102 -7.29 10.13 10.31
N LYS A 103 -7.92 9.44 9.35
CA LYS A 103 -8.92 8.38 9.58
C LYS A 103 -8.35 7.03 9.17
N ALA A 104 -8.48 6.04 10.05
CA ALA A 104 -8.17 4.65 9.72
C ALA A 104 -9.08 4.20 8.57
N THR A 105 -8.47 3.82 7.46
CA THR A 105 -9.16 3.54 6.21
C THR A 105 -8.60 2.25 5.60
N ASN A 106 -9.49 1.36 5.20
CA ASN A 106 -9.10 0.14 4.50
C ASN A 106 -8.70 0.50 3.06
N VAL A 107 -7.53 0.02 2.63
CA VAL A 107 -6.97 0.32 1.31
C VAL A 107 -6.57 -0.95 0.58
N ILE A 108 -6.85 -0.98 -0.71
CA ILE A 108 -6.38 -2.00 -1.63
C ILE A 108 -5.44 -1.35 -2.63
N VAL A 109 -4.34 -2.03 -2.94
CA VAL A 109 -3.30 -1.52 -3.83
C VAL A 109 -3.14 -2.45 -5.01
N PHE A 110 -3.20 -1.91 -6.21
CA PHE A 110 -2.98 -2.62 -7.47
C PHE A 110 -1.73 -2.10 -8.16
N ARG A 111 -1.22 -2.90 -9.09
CA ARG A 111 -0.13 -2.52 -10.00
C ARG A 111 -0.71 -2.18 -11.37
N GLY A 112 -0.38 -0.98 -11.87
CA GLY A 112 -0.72 -0.46 -13.20
C GLY A 112 -0.02 -1.18 -14.33
#